data_AF-A0A956R2E7-F1
#
_entry.id   AF-A0A956R2E7-F1
#
_cell.length_a   1.000
_cell.length_b   1.000
_cell.length_c   1.000
_cell.angle_alpha   90.00
_cell.angle_beta   90.00
_cell.angle_gamma   90.00
#
_symmetry.space_group_name_H-M   'P 1'
#
loop_
_entity.id
_entity.type
_entity.pdbx_description
1 polymer ?
#
loop_
_entity_poly.entity_id
_entity_poly.type
_entity_poly.pdbx_seq_one_letter_code
_entity_poly.pdbx_strand_id
1 'polypeptide(L)'
;LVELGFVGEDHQGCPLRRGLGVTPWDRGRDLFVRNGPKVARFRAESRDFSDQEMVEIKDQLGQLYMDVSKKAAPDDFARDLVQLVRSPACSGCPDAGNCTGMFEPLFEDVFSRDDAQVRELIAGLQGEVLDLGCGEGPYADLLGPLAERGEIRYLGVDPDEQAIAGLRSRWPWAELRRAGGEDLELEEGRRFDHLLILRSWNHLRDPGRVLERLLPRLRPGGTLTIVDNVAFGLARTRDQTHRAERSRAALEHYRNDTLADAARVLEPFVAALGLRELVRREVGPQSSNQWLLRLSLAGDVAGPARAL
;
A
#
# COMPACT_ATOMS: atom_id res chain seq x y z
N LEU A 1 12.22 12.63 24.59
CA LEU A 1 12.33 11.32 25.25
C LEU A 1 12.19 11.54 26.74
N VAL A 2 11.13 11.01 27.35
CA VAL A 2 11.21 10.57 28.74
C VAL A 2 11.54 9.10 28.60
N GLU A 3 12.76 8.68 28.93
CA GLU A 3 13.07 7.26 29.01
C GLU A 3 12.60 6.77 30.38
N LEU A 4 11.57 5.93 30.38
CA LEU A 4 11.11 5.24 31.59
C LEU A 4 11.35 3.75 31.47
N GLY A 5 11.59 3.12 32.62
CA GLY A 5 11.69 1.66 32.75
C GLY A 5 10.31 1.02 32.93
N PHE A 6 9.97 -0.01 32.14
CA PHE A 6 8.78 -0.85 32.35
C PHE A 6 9.04 -2.31 31.96
N VAL A 7 8.88 -3.24 32.92
CA VAL A 7 9.10 -4.68 32.75
C VAL A 7 7.78 -5.48 32.85
N GLY A 8 6.64 -4.83 33.16
CA GLY A 8 5.37 -5.53 33.33
C GLY A 8 4.79 -6.12 32.03
N GLU A 9 3.92 -7.12 32.18
CA GLU A 9 3.26 -7.82 31.06
C GLU A 9 1.80 -7.41 30.88
N ASP A 10 1.23 -6.67 31.83
CA ASP A 10 -0.16 -6.25 31.84
C ASP A 10 -0.36 -4.76 32.15
N HIS A 11 -1.62 -4.32 32.07
CA HIS A 11 -1.98 -2.93 32.30
C HIS A 11 -1.96 -2.54 33.79
N GLN A 12 -1.85 -3.46 34.74
CA GLN A 12 -1.93 -3.13 36.18
C GLN A 12 -0.71 -2.34 36.64
N GLY A 13 0.47 -2.71 36.13
CA GLY A 13 1.75 -2.01 36.37
C GLY A 13 2.11 -0.96 35.33
N CYS A 14 1.28 -0.74 34.31
CA CYS A 14 1.62 0.12 33.18
C CYS A 14 1.90 1.57 33.62
N PRO A 15 3.04 2.18 33.19
CA PRO A 15 3.41 3.53 33.60
C PRO A 15 2.41 4.59 33.12
N LEU A 16 1.71 4.36 32.01
CA LEU A 16 0.64 5.26 31.56
C LEU A 16 -0.57 5.27 32.50
N ARG A 17 -0.77 4.24 33.33
CA ARG A 17 -1.85 4.22 34.33
C ARG A 17 -1.41 4.63 35.72
N ARG A 18 -0.20 4.21 36.12
CA ARG A 18 0.28 4.32 37.52
C ARG A 18 1.35 5.38 37.74
N GLY A 19 1.83 6.06 36.70
CA GLY A 19 2.88 7.07 36.81
C GLY A 19 2.59 8.31 35.98
N LEU A 20 2.78 8.22 34.66
CA LEU A 20 2.61 9.33 33.72
C LEU A 20 1.17 9.84 33.61
N GLY A 21 0.19 8.99 33.89
CA GLY A 21 -1.22 9.26 33.62
C GLY A 21 -1.59 9.03 32.15
N VAL A 22 -2.89 8.77 31.91
CA VAL A 22 -3.42 8.58 30.54
C VAL A 22 -3.66 9.91 29.82
N THR A 23 -3.60 11.01 30.57
CA THR A 23 -3.60 12.42 30.13
C THR A 23 -2.30 13.08 30.64
N PRO A 24 -1.79 14.16 30.01
CA PRO A 24 -2.40 15.02 28.97
C PRO A 24 -2.02 14.66 27.53
N TRP A 25 -1.77 13.38 27.24
CA TRP A 25 -1.28 12.94 25.93
C TRP A 25 -2.36 13.00 24.84
N ASP A 26 -2.01 13.54 23.67
CA ASP A 26 -2.90 13.60 22.52
C ASP A 26 -2.95 12.22 21.87
N ARG A 27 -4.10 11.55 21.92
CA ARG A 27 -4.24 10.15 21.48
C ARG A 27 -3.72 9.89 20.07
N GLY A 28 -4.03 10.77 19.12
CA GLY A 28 -3.60 10.66 17.72
C GLY A 28 -2.14 11.06 17.49
N ARG A 29 -1.57 11.95 18.33
CA ARG A 29 -0.26 12.58 18.05
C ARG A 29 0.87 12.10 18.91
N ASP A 30 0.60 11.71 20.15
CA ASP A 30 1.57 11.09 21.04
C ASP A 30 1.62 9.58 20.79
N LEU A 31 2.82 9.02 20.78
CA LEU A 31 3.08 7.60 20.62
C LEU A 31 4.08 7.16 21.68
N PHE A 32 3.74 6.12 22.44
CA PHE A 32 4.64 5.48 23.39
C PHE A 32 5.10 4.13 22.84
N VAL A 33 6.40 3.99 22.59
CA VAL A 33 7.00 2.76 22.08
C VAL A 33 7.84 2.12 23.17
N ARG A 34 7.55 0.87 23.48
CA ARG A 34 8.34 0.03 24.37
C ARG A 34 9.29 -0.85 23.57
N ASN A 35 10.55 -0.89 24.00
CA ASN A 35 11.55 -1.83 23.51
C ASN A 35 12.31 -2.41 24.71
N GLY A 36 11.96 -3.66 25.06
CA GLY A 36 12.40 -4.30 26.29
C GLY A 36 11.98 -3.49 27.52
N PRO A 37 12.90 -3.09 28.41
CA PRO A 37 12.57 -2.31 29.59
C PRO A 37 12.36 -0.82 29.28
N LYS A 38 12.73 -0.32 28.09
CA LYS A 38 12.69 1.12 27.80
C LYS A 38 11.37 1.51 27.15
N VAL A 39 10.82 2.64 27.58
CA VAL A 39 9.69 3.30 26.92
C VAL A 39 10.14 4.65 26.41
N ALA A 40 9.90 4.91 25.12
CA ALA A 40 10.17 6.17 24.45
C ALA A 40 8.87 6.83 24.02
N ARG A 41 8.80 8.17 24.15
CA ARG A 41 7.71 8.99 23.62
C ARG A 41 8.12 9.68 22.32
N PHE A 42 7.29 9.51 21.30
CA PHE A 42 7.31 10.22 20.02
C PHE A 42 6.08 11.12 19.91
N ARG A 43 6.18 12.17 19.09
CA ARG A 43 5.08 13.08 18.83
C ARG A 43 5.09 13.57 17.38
N ALA A 44 3.93 13.55 16.74
CA ALA A 44 3.72 14.12 15.42
C ALA A 44 3.29 15.60 15.53
N GLU A 45 4.14 16.51 15.06
CA GLU A 45 3.89 17.96 15.06
C GLU A 45 3.23 18.45 13.74
N SER A 46 3.28 17.67 12.66
CA SER A 46 2.70 18.08 11.37
C SER A 46 1.17 18.05 11.41
N ARG A 47 0.54 18.80 10.53
CA ARG A 47 -0.93 18.92 10.44
C ARG A 47 -1.50 18.37 9.14
N ASP A 48 -0.73 17.50 8.47
CA ASP A 48 -1.12 16.89 7.19
C ASP A 48 -2.32 15.95 7.35
N PHE A 49 -2.55 15.46 8.57
CA PHE A 49 -3.69 14.63 8.96
C PHE A 49 -4.38 15.21 10.20
N SER A 50 -5.70 15.06 10.24
CA SER A 50 -6.51 15.35 11.42
C SER A 50 -6.21 14.38 12.56
N ASP A 51 -6.57 14.75 13.78
CA ASP A 51 -6.34 13.89 14.95
C ASP A 51 -7.15 12.59 14.87
N GLN A 52 -8.31 12.62 14.20
CA GLN A 52 -9.16 11.46 13.98
C GLN A 52 -8.53 10.48 12.98
N GLU A 53 -8.03 10.97 11.84
CA GLU A 53 -7.30 10.14 10.87
C GLU A 53 -6.06 9.51 11.50
N MET A 54 -5.32 10.28 12.31
CA MET A 54 -4.17 9.77 13.04
C MET A 54 -4.55 8.64 14.01
N VAL A 55 -5.69 8.75 14.70
CA VAL A 55 -6.21 7.67 15.56
C VAL A 55 -6.62 6.46 14.73
N GLU A 56 -7.25 6.63 13.56
CA GLU A 56 -7.63 5.52 12.68
C GLU A 56 -6.39 4.77 12.15
N ILE A 57 -5.41 5.48 11.62
CA ILE A 57 -4.13 4.91 11.15
C ILE A 57 -3.45 4.13 12.28
N LYS A 58 -3.39 4.71 13.48
CA LYS A 58 -2.66 4.16 14.62
C LYS A 58 -3.37 3.01 15.33
N ASP A 59 -4.65 3.19 15.68
CA ASP A 59 -5.38 2.27 16.56
C ASP A 59 -6.24 1.26 15.79
N GLN A 60 -6.75 1.62 14.61
CA GLN A 60 -7.63 0.75 13.82
C GLN A 60 -6.85 0.00 12.74
N LEU A 61 -6.06 0.71 11.93
CA LEU A 61 -5.27 0.10 10.86
C LEU A 61 -3.93 -0.46 11.36
N GLY A 62 -3.42 0.01 12.49
CA GLY A 62 -2.12 -0.38 13.06
C GLY A 62 -0.92 -0.06 12.16
N GLN A 63 -1.01 1.03 11.40
CA GLN A 63 -0.01 1.44 10.43
C GLN A 63 0.95 2.46 11.05
N LEU A 64 1.77 1.95 11.97
CA LEU A 64 2.86 2.65 12.62
C LEU A 64 4.15 1.88 12.42
N TYR A 65 5.22 2.60 12.11
CA TYR A 65 6.53 1.99 11.86
C TYR A 65 7.64 2.78 12.52
N MET A 66 8.64 2.08 13.04
CA MET A 66 9.91 2.66 13.43
C MET A 66 10.83 2.72 12.22
N ASP A 67 11.35 3.91 11.92
CA ASP A 67 12.38 4.10 10.91
C ASP A 67 13.74 3.68 11.49
N VAL A 68 14.23 2.51 11.07
CA VAL A 68 15.55 1.99 11.49
C VAL A 68 16.65 2.32 10.47
N SER A 69 16.29 3.00 9.38
CA SER A 69 17.23 3.38 8.32
C SER A 69 18.12 4.54 8.74
N LYS A 70 19.26 4.66 8.05
CA LYS A 70 20.14 5.84 8.11
C LYS A 70 19.91 6.81 6.94
N LYS A 71 18.92 6.53 6.09
CA LYS A 71 18.61 7.26 4.86
C LYS A 71 17.85 8.55 5.18
N ALA A 72 17.68 9.41 4.17
CA ALA A 72 16.81 10.59 4.29
C ALA A 72 15.32 10.22 4.20
N ALA A 73 15.02 9.19 3.41
CA ALA A 73 13.71 8.54 3.33
C ALA A 73 13.91 7.02 3.18
N PRO A 74 13.02 6.19 3.75
CA PRO A 74 12.98 4.76 3.48
C PRO A 74 12.66 4.52 2.01
N ASP A 75 13.40 3.61 1.38
CA ASP A 75 13.19 3.20 -0.01
C ASP A 75 13.09 1.66 -0.15
N ASP A 76 13.44 0.92 0.90
CA ASP A 76 13.30 -0.53 1.02
C ASP A 76 12.58 -0.83 2.33
N PHE A 77 11.24 -0.80 2.30
CA PHE A 77 10.42 -0.83 3.52
C PHE A 77 10.65 -2.09 4.36
N ALA A 78 10.90 -3.24 3.71
CA ALA A 78 11.20 -4.51 4.39
C ALA A 78 12.49 -4.45 5.24
N ARG A 79 13.45 -3.61 4.85
CA ARG A 79 14.73 -3.43 5.57
C ARG A 79 14.78 -2.18 6.44
N ASP A 80 14.10 -1.13 6.02
CA ASP A 80 14.20 0.20 6.59
C ASP A 80 13.19 0.43 7.72
N LEU A 81 12.09 -0.32 7.75
CA LEU A 81 10.96 -0.11 8.65
C LEU A 81 10.67 -1.34 9.51
N VAL A 82 10.36 -1.11 10.79
CA VAL A 82 9.85 -2.14 11.72
C VAL A 82 8.45 -1.74 12.15
N GLN A 83 7.45 -2.59 11.92
CA GLN A 83 6.08 -2.30 12.33
C GLN A 83 5.98 -2.20 13.86
N LEU A 84 5.17 -1.27 14.34
CA LEU A 84 4.85 -1.07 15.75
C LEU A 84 3.41 -1.53 15.99
N VAL A 85 3.25 -2.62 16.72
CA VAL A 85 1.94 -3.17 17.09
C VAL A 85 1.57 -2.77 18.50
N ARG A 86 0.27 -2.74 18.79
CA ARG A 86 -0.21 -2.42 20.14
C ARG A 86 0.32 -3.46 21.13
N SER A 87 0.92 -3.00 22.22
CA SER A 87 1.50 -3.84 23.27
C SER A 87 0.44 -4.78 23.85
N PRO A 88 0.73 -6.07 24.02
CA PRO A 88 -0.15 -7.01 24.72
C PRO A 88 -0.53 -6.54 26.13
N ALA A 89 0.34 -5.74 26.78
CA ALA A 89 0.05 -5.17 28.09
C ALA A 89 -1.14 -4.20 28.08
N CYS A 90 -1.53 -3.68 26.91
CA CYS A 90 -2.72 -2.84 26.77
C CYS A 90 -4.03 -3.63 26.70
N SER A 91 -3.97 -4.96 26.52
CA SER A 91 -5.15 -5.81 26.40
C SER A 91 -6.00 -5.77 27.67
N GLY A 92 -7.31 -5.64 27.50
CA GLY A 92 -8.28 -5.57 28.61
C GLY A 92 -8.14 -4.33 29.50
N CYS A 93 -7.32 -3.35 29.13
CA CYS A 93 -7.12 -2.15 29.94
C CYS A 93 -8.42 -1.31 29.99
N PRO A 94 -8.94 -0.94 31.18
CA PRO A 94 -10.17 -0.15 31.29
C PRO A 94 -10.03 1.26 30.69
N ASP A 95 -8.81 1.79 30.64
CA ASP A 95 -8.52 3.11 30.07
C ASP A 95 -8.26 3.09 28.55
N ALA A 96 -8.43 1.96 27.86
CA ALA A 96 -8.07 1.82 26.44
C ALA A 96 -8.78 2.82 25.51
N GLY A 97 -9.99 3.27 25.87
CA GLY A 97 -10.77 4.27 25.12
C GLY A 97 -10.26 5.72 25.24
N ASN A 98 -9.46 6.02 26.26
CA ASN A 98 -8.92 7.37 26.49
C ASN A 98 -7.39 7.42 26.42
N CYS A 99 -6.72 6.29 26.64
CA CYS A 99 -5.27 6.19 26.63
C CYS A 99 -4.72 6.08 25.21
N THR A 100 -3.65 6.82 24.94
CA THR A 100 -2.82 6.71 23.72
C THR A 100 -2.31 5.30 23.43
N GLY A 101 -2.20 4.45 24.46
CA GLY A 101 -1.67 3.10 24.35
C GLY A 101 -0.15 3.04 24.31
N MET A 102 0.37 1.82 24.42
CA MET A 102 1.78 1.50 24.28
C MET A 102 1.95 0.55 23.10
N PHE A 103 3.02 0.73 22.33
CA PHE A 103 3.30 -0.03 21.12
C PHE A 103 4.66 -0.70 21.23
N GLU A 104 4.84 -1.84 20.58
CA GLU A 104 6.04 -2.66 20.62
C GLU A 104 6.45 -3.04 19.19
N PRO A 105 7.75 -3.20 18.91
CA PRO A 105 8.20 -3.65 17.60
C PRO A 105 7.71 -5.07 17.30
N LEU A 106 7.13 -5.25 16.12
CA LEU A 106 6.85 -6.56 15.53
C LEU A 106 8.05 -6.96 14.67
N PHE A 107 8.72 -8.05 15.06
CA PHE A 107 9.87 -8.60 14.34
C PHE A 107 9.45 -9.62 13.28
N GLU A 108 8.51 -9.21 12.43
CA GLU A 108 8.05 -9.98 11.27
C GLU A 108 8.23 -9.13 10.01
N ASP A 109 8.65 -9.75 8.91
CA ASP A 109 8.72 -9.09 7.61
C ASP A 109 7.33 -9.07 6.96
N VAL A 110 6.49 -8.14 7.44
CA VAL A 110 5.12 -7.97 6.95
C VAL A 110 5.06 -7.49 5.50
N PHE A 111 6.07 -6.74 5.05
CA PHE A 111 6.13 -6.20 3.69
C PHE A 111 6.36 -7.31 2.68
N SER A 112 7.40 -8.14 2.86
CA SER A 112 7.66 -9.26 1.95
C SER A 112 6.53 -10.31 2.01
N ARG A 113 5.98 -10.56 3.19
CA ARG A 113 4.86 -11.49 3.37
C ARG A 113 3.63 -11.07 2.56
N ASP A 114 3.27 -9.78 2.61
CA ASP A 114 2.08 -9.29 1.93
C ASP A 114 2.32 -9.07 0.43
N ASP A 115 3.54 -8.71 0.03
CA ASP A 115 3.98 -8.64 -1.37
C ASP A 115 4.01 -10.02 -2.05
N ALA A 116 4.23 -11.10 -1.30
CA ALA A 116 4.31 -12.46 -1.84
C ALA A 116 3.08 -12.87 -2.65
N GLN A 117 1.88 -12.41 -2.26
CA GLN A 117 0.67 -12.69 -3.05
C GLN A 117 0.66 -11.91 -4.37
N VAL A 118 1.12 -10.66 -4.38
CA VAL A 118 1.25 -9.88 -5.62
C VAL A 118 2.24 -10.56 -6.56
N ARG A 119 3.36 -11.03 -6.02
CA ARG A 119 4.36 -11.81 -6.76
C ARG A 119 3.79 -13.09 -7.35
N GLU A 120 3.01 -13.86 -6.58
CA GLU A 120 2.32 -15.06 -7.07
C GLU A 120 1.36 -14.74 -8.22
N LEU A 121 0.58 -13.65 -8.09
CA LEU A 121 -0.33 -13.18 -9.13
C LEU A 121 0.39 -12.73 -10.40
N ILE A 122 1.57 -12.12 -10.28
CA ILE A 122 2.41 -11.70 -11.42
C ILE A 122 3.06 -12.92 -12.09
N ALA A 123 3.55 -13.87 -11.30
CA ALA A 123 4.18 -15.10 -11.82
C ALA A 123 3.21 -15.97 -12.64
N GLY A 124 1.89 -15.83 -12.39
CA GLY A 124 0.84 -16.54 -13.14
C GLY A 124 0.26 -15.78 -14.34
N LEU A 125 0.79 -14.62 -14.72
CA LEU A 125 0.27 -13.84 -15.85
C LEU A 125 0.56 -14.54 -17.18
N GLN A 126 -0.40 -14.47 -18.10
CA GLN A 126 -0.24 -14.96 -19.48
C GLN A 126 -0.95 -14.02 -20.46
N GLY A 127 -0.36 -13.79 -21.63
CA GLY A 127 -0.92 -12.96 -22.70
C GLY A 127 -0.56 -11.47 -22.63
N GLU A 128 -1.50 -10.61 -23.03
CA GLU A 128 -1.33 -9.15 -23.10
C GLU A 128 -1.48 -8.51 -21.72
N VAL A 129 -0.44 -7.83 -21.26
CA VAL A 129 -0.39 -7.15 -19.96
C VAL A 129 -0.19 -5.65 -20.17
N LEU A 130 -1.08 -4.83 -19.60
CA LEU A 130 -0.85 -3.40 -19.39
C LEU A 130 -0.54 -3.16 -17.92
N ASP A 131 0.59 -2.52 -17.64
CA ASP A 131 1.00 -2.10 -16.29
C ASP A 131 1.04 -0.57 -16.23
N LEU A 132 0.03 -0.01 -15.55
CA LEU A 132 -0.18 1.43 -15.44
C LEU A 132 0.53 1.97 -14.19
N GLY A 133 1.49 2.86 -14.41
CA GLY A 133 2.43 3.33 -13.38
C GLY A 133 3.52 2.30 -13.11
N CYS A 134 4.18 1.80 -14.16
CA CYS A 134 5.19 0.74 -14.02
C CYS A 134 6.46 1.18 -13.26
N GLY A 135 6.67 2.47 -13.07
CA GLY A 135 7.77 3.05 -12.30
C GLY A 135 9.13 2.54 -12.74
N GLU A 136 9.99 2.19 -11.78
CA GLU A 136 11.32 1.60 -12.05
C GLU A 136 11.28 0.07 -12.30
N GLY A 137 10.09 -0.52 -12.37
CA GLY A 137 9.91 -1.94 -12.64
C GLY A 137 10.28 -2.86 -11.47
N PRO A 138 9.57 -2.78 -10.33
CA PRO A 138 9.93 -3.51 -9.10
C PRO A 138 9.77 -5.04 -9.19
N TYR A 139 9.06 -5.55 -10.21
CA TYR A 139 8.85 -6.99 -10.44
C TYR A 139 9.58 -7.51 -11.69
N ALA A 140 10.70 -6.87 -12.05
CA ALA A 140 11.53 -7.25 -13.21
C ALA A 140 11.91 -8.73 -13.21
N ASP A 141 12.20 -9.27 -12.01
CA ASP A 141 12.62 -10.65 -11.78
C ASP A 141 11.55 -11.68 -12.13
N LEU A 142 10.27 -11.27 -12.21
CA LEU A 142 9.16 -12.11 -12.62
C LEU A 142 8.73 -11.84 -14.07
N LEU A 143 8.56 -10.56 -14.42
CA LEU A 143 8.06 -10.15 -15.73
C LEU A 143 9.04 -10.47 -16.87
N GLY A 144 10.34 -10.26 -16.66
CA GLY A 144 11.37 -10.53 -17.67
C GLY A 144 11.38 -11.99 -18.10
N PRO A 145 11.50 -12.96 -17.18
CA PRO A 145 11.46 -14.38 -17.52
C PRO A 145 10.16 -14.81 -18.23
N LEU A 146 8.99 -14.24 -17.86
CA LEU A 146 7.73 -14.52 -18.55
C LEU A 146 7.76 -14.02 -20.00
N ALA A 147 8.25 -12.80 -20.22
CA ALA A 147 8.33 -12.20 -21.55
C ALA A 147 9.34 -12.92 -22.45
N GLU A 148 10.51 -13.29 -21.92
CA GLU A 148 11.55 -14.03 -22.64
C GLU A 148 11.08 -15.42 -23.09
N ARG A 149 10.22 -16.08 -22.29
CA ARG A 149 9.58 -17.34 -22.67
C ARG A 149 8.37 -17.15 -23.61
N GLY A 150 8.01 -15.91 -23.92
CA GLY A 150 6.86 -15.58 -24.77
C GLY A 150 5.51 -15.80 -24.10
N GLU A 151 5.48 -15.95 -22.76
CA GLU A 151 4.25 -16.15 -22.00
C GLU A 151 3.44 -14.85 -21.87
N ILE A 152 4.11 -13.70 -21.88
CA ILE A 152 3.47 -12.38 -21.86
C ILE A 152 3.96 -11.47 -22.97
N ARG A 153 3.11 -10.54 -23.39
CA ARG A 153 3.48 -9.31 -24.11
C ARG A 153 3.12 -8.12 -23.23
N TYR A 154 4.14 -7.38 -22.82
CA TYR A 154 4.04 -6.38 -21.75
C TYR A 154 4.10 -4.96 -22.30
N LEU A 155 3.15 -4.13 -21.89
CA LEU A 155 3.15 -2.68 -22.05
C LEU A 155 3.24 -2.02 -20.67
N GLY A 156 4.38 -1.38 -20.39
CA GLY A 156 4.56 -0.52 -19.21
C GLY A 156 4.30 0.95 -19.56
N VAL A 157 3.53 1.63 -18.71
CA VAL A 157 3.19 3.04 -18.89
C VAL A 157 3.53 3.80 -17.62
N ASP A 158 4.25 4.91 -17.73
CA ASP A 158 4.55 5.79 -16.60
C ASP A 158 4.77 7.24 -17.07
N PRO A 159 4.31 8.27 -16.34
CA PRO A 159 4.58 9.66 -16.70
C PRO A 159 6.04 10.09 -16.50
N ASP A 160 6.80 9.40 -15.65
CA ASP A 160 8.20 9.71 -15.35
C ASP A 160 9.14 9.29 -16.50
N GLU A 161 9.72 10.30 -17.15
CA GLU A 161 10.66 10.09 -18.24
C GLU A 161 11.95 9.39 -17.79
N GLN A 162 12.42 9.64 -16.57
CA GLN A 162 13.65 9.01 -16.06
C GLN A 162 13.43 7.52 -15.80
N ALA A 163 12.30 7.17 -15.19
CA ALA A 163 11.91 5.78 -14.96
C ALA A 163 11.79 5.01 -16.29
N ILE A 164 11.06 5.56 -17.26
CA ILE A 164 10.90 4.95 -18.59
C ILE A 164 12.24 4.82 -19.34
N ALA A 165 13.10 5.85 -19.32
CA ALA A 165 14.41 5.79 -19.95
C ALA A 165 15.30 4.71 -19.30
N GLY A 166 15.29 4.64 -17.97
CA GLY A 166 16.00 3.61 -17.20
C GLY A 166 15.51 2.19 -17.54
N LEU A 167 14.20 2.01 -17.65
CA LEU A 167 13.60 0.73 -18.04
C LEU A 167 13.95 0.32 -19.46
N ARG A 168 13.89 1.22 -20.45
CA ARG A 168 14.24 0.90 -21.85
C ARG A 168 15.65 0.33 -22.00
N SER A 169 16.58 0.78 -21.15
CA SER A 169 17.96 0.27 -21.17
C SER A 169 18.07 -1.17 -20.63
N ARG A 170 17.18 -1.57 -19.71
CA ARG A 170 17.20 -2.85 -19.01
C ARG A 170 16.22 -3.88 -19.59
N TRP A 171 15.12 -3.43 -20.18
CA TRP A 171 13.99 -4.27 -20.61
C TRP A 171 13.78 -4.16 -22.12
N PRO A 172 14.70 -4.70 -22.94
CA PRO A 172 14.55 -4.71 -24.40
C PRO A 172 13.35 -5.55 -24.88
N TRP A 173 12.79 -6.38 -24.00
CA TRP A 173 11.62 -7.22 -24.22
C TRP A 173 10.27 -6.49 -24.00
N ALA A 174 10.28 -5.31 -23.38
CA ALA A 174 9.07 -4.58 -23.01
C ALA A 174 8.70 -3.49 -24.02
N GLU A 175 7.40 -3.31 -24.26
CA GLU A 175 6.91 -2.05 -24.81
C GLU A 175 6.76 -1.02 -23.68
N LEU A 176 7.33 0.17 -23.85
CA LEU A 176 7.36 1.20 -22.80
C LEU A 176 6.91 2.56 -23.33
N ARG A 177 5.87 3.14 -22.71
CA ARG A 177 5.31 4.44 -23.08
C ARG A 177 5.40 5.43 -21.93
N ARG A 178 5.83 6.66 -22.27
CA ARG A 178 5.74 7.79 -21.35
C ARG A 178 4.36 8.42 -21.50
N ALA A 179 3.46 8.19 -20.54
CA ALA A 179 2.14 8.81 -20.49
C ALA A 179 1.56 8.72 -19.06
N GLY A 180 0.67 9.66 -18.71
CA GLY A 180 -0.24 9.47 -17.58
C GLY A 180 -1.42 8.58 -17.96
N GLY A 181 -2.09 7.95 -16.98
CA GLY A 181 -3.23 7.08 -17.25
C GLY A 181 -4.40 7.80 -17.93
N GLU A 182 -4.60 9.07 -17.60
CA GLU A 182 -5.64 9.93 -18.16
C GLU A 182 -5.38 10.34 -19.61
N ASP A 183 -4.13 10.29 -20.05
CA ASP A 183 -3.67 10.72 -21.37
C ASP A 183 -3.17 9.55 -22.24
N LEU A 184 -3.27 8.32 -21.73
CA LEU A 184 -2.79 7.13 -22.43
C LEU A 184 -3.63 6.85 -23.68
N GLU A 185 -3.01 7.00 -24.84
CA GLU A 185 -3.56 6.58 -26.13
C GLU A 185 -3.12 5.15 -26.45
N LEU A 186 -4.09 4.32 -26.86
CA LEU A 186 -3.90 2.93 -27.24
C LEU A 186 -4.39 2.71 -28.67
N GLU A 187 -3.76 1.79 -29.39
CA GLU A 187 -4.22 1.42 -30.73
C GLU A 187 -5.69 1.00 -30.73
N GLU A 188 -6.38 1.33 -31.82
CA GLU A 188 -7.72 0.84 -32.04
C GLU A 188 -7.74 -0.70 -32.01
N GLY A 189 -8.71 -1.29 -31.33
CA GLY A 189 -8.80 -2.74 -31.21
C GLY A 189 -7.82 -3.40 -30.22
N ARG A 190 -6.81 -2.71 -29.69
CA ARG A 190 -5.92 -3.31 -28.66
C ARG A 190 -6.74 -3.73 -27.43
N ARG A 191 -6.43 -4.92 -26.90
CA ARG A 191 -7.11 -5.57 -25.77
C ARG A 191 -6.09 -6.29 -24.89
N PHE A 192 -6.40 -6.41 -23.61
CA PHE A 192 -5.50 -6.99 -22.60
C PHE A 192 -6.14 -8.17 -21.89
N ASP A 193 -5.31 -9.16 -21.54
CA ASP A 193 -5.69 -10.23 -20.61
C ASP A 193 -5.55 -9.74 -19.16
N HIS A 194 -4.60 -8.84 -18.90
CA HIS A 194 -4.35 -8.30 -17.57
C HIS A 194 -4.11 -6.78 -17.58
N LEU A 195 -4.80 -6.08 -16.69
CA LEU A 195 -4.53 -4.68 -16.32
C LEU A 195 -3.96 -4.66 -14.90
N LEU A 196 -2.81 -4.02 -14.73
CA LEU A 196 -2.13 -3.86 -13.45
C LEU A 196 -2.08 -2.37 -13.09
N ILE A 197 -2.40 -2.05 -11.83
CA ILE A 197 -2.21 -0.73 -11.21
C ILE A 197 -1.49 -1.00 -9.89
N LEU A 198 -0.15 -1.03 -9.91
CA LEU A 198 0.66 -1.51 -8.80
C LEU A 198 1.40 -0.35 -8.13
N ARG A 199 0.89 0.10 -6.98
CA ARG A 199 1.37 1.24 -6.19
C ARG A 199 1.33 2.57 -6.96
N SER A 200 0.34 2.70 -7.84
CA SER A 200 0.13 3.87 -8.69
C SER A 200 -1.28 4.46 -8.60
N TRP A 201 -2.21 3.82 -7.88
CA TRP A 201 -3.60 4.24 -7.74
C TRP A 201 -3.72 5.63 -7.10
N ASN A 202 -2.98 5.85 -6.01
CA ASN A 202 -2.97 7.13 -5.28
C ASN A 202 -2.33 8.28 -6.09
N HIS A 203 -1.66 7.96 -7.20
CA HIS A 203 -1.06 8.92 -8.13
C HIS A 203 -1.94 9.22 -9.35
N LEU A 204 -3.04 8.51 -9.57
CA LEU A 204 -4.00 8.88 -10.62
C LEU A 204 -4.72 10.17 -10.20
N ARG A 205 -4.96 11.13 -11.09
CA ARG A 205 -5.78 12.31 -10.76
C ARG A 205 -7.26 11.94 -10.69
N ASP A 206 -7.70 11.10 -11.61
CA ASP A 206 -9.09 10.61 -11.68
C ASP A 206 -9.10 9.11 -12.02
N PRO A 207 -9.04 8.22 -11.01
CA PRO A 207 -9.03 6.78 -11.24
C PRO A 207 -10.30 6.29 -11.94
N GLY A 208 -11.46 6.94 -11.70
CA GLY A 208 -12.71 6.58 -12.35
C GLY A 208 -12.64 6.77 -13.87
N ARG A 209 -12.11 7.92 -14.33
CA ARG A 209 -11.91 8.21 -15.75
C ARG A 209 -10.88 7.28 -16.40
N VAL A 210 -9.83 6.91 -15.68
CA VAL A 210 -8.85 5.92 -16.15
C VAL A 210 -9.52 4.56 -16.33
N LEU A 211 -10.28 4.09 -15.34
CA LEU A 211 -11.00 2.83 -15.39
C LEU A 211 -12.05 2.80 -16.51
N GLU A 212 -12.80 3.88 -16.71
CA GLU A 212 -13.78 4.01 -17.81
C GLU A 212 -13.16 3.73 -19.17
N ARG A 213 -11.92 4.15 -19.39
CA ARG A 213 -11.20 3.95 -20.66
C ARG A 213 -10.56 2.58 -20.78
N LEU A 214 -10.01 2.06 -19.68
CA LEU A 214 -9.20 0.84 -19.70
C LEU A 214 -10.03 -0.44 -19.53
N LEU A 215 -11.07 -0.44 -18.69
CA LEU A 215 -11.86 -1.64 -18.43
C LEU A 215 -12.53 -2.23 -19.68
N PRO A 216 -13.08 -1.44 -20.63
CA PRO A 216 -13.58 -1.98 -21.90
C PRO A 216 -12.50 -2.61 -22.80
N ARG A 217 -11.21 -2.43 -22.48
CA ARG A 217 -10.09 -3.04 -23.18
C ARG A 217 -9.71 -4.40 -22.61
N LEU A 218 -10.27 -4.83 -21.48
CA LEU A 218 -10.10 -6.20 -21.01
C LEU A 218 -10.82 -7.18 -21.93
N ARG A 219 -10.17 -8.33 -22.18
CA ARG A 219 -10.81 -9.48 -22.82
C ARG A 219 -11.79 -10.15 -21.85
N PRO A 220 -12.80 -10.88 -22.34
CA PRO A 220 -13.62 -11.73 -21.49
C PRO A 220 -12.73 -12.69 -20.67
N GLY A 221 -12.93 -12.74 -19.35
CA GLY A 221 -12.07 -13.51 -18.43
C GLY A 221 -10.79 -12.79 -17.99
N GLY A 222 -10.45 -11.64 -18.59
CA GLY A 222 -9.28 -10.84 -18.22
C GLY A 222 -9.42 -10.19 -16.84
N THR A 223 -8.30 -9.78 -16.24
CA THR A 223 -8.27 -9.32 -14.85
C THR A 223 -7.75 -7.90 -14.67
N LEU A 224 -8.34 -7.17 -13.74
CA LEU A 224 -7.78 -5.96 -13.15
C LEU A 224 -7.15 -6.31 -11.79
N THR A 225 -5.87 -5.97 -11.59
CA THR A 225 -5.20 -6.09 -10.29
C THR A 225 -4.78 -4.69 -9.83
N ILE A 226 -5.26 -4.28 -8.66
CA ILE A 226 -4.91 -3.01 -8.03
C ILE A 226 -4.25 -3.30 -6.69
N VAL A 227 -3.09 -2.71 -6.50
CA VAL A 227 -2.35 -2.73 -5.23
C VAL A 227 -1.99 -1.30 -4.92
N ASP A 228 -2.25 -0.83 -3.71
CA ASP A 228 -1.69 0.43 -3.24
C ASP A 228 -1.61 0.40 -1.72
N ASN A 229 -1.18 1.50 -1.15
CA ASN A 229 -0.89 1.63 0.25
C ASN A 229 -1.77 2.70 0.90
N VAL A 230 -2.11 2.48 2.17
CA VAL A 230 -2.65 3.55 3.02
C VAL A 230 -1.52 4.39 3.62
N ALA A 231 -1.88 5.57 4.11
CA ALA A 231 -0.98 6.41 4.90
C ALA A 231 -0.56 5.70 6.21
N PHE A 232 0.63 6.00 6.70
CA PHE A 232 1.20 5.41 7.91
C PHE A 232 2.04 6.43 8.69
N GLY A 233 2.20 6.17 9.99
CA GLY A 233 3.04 6.97 10.87
C GLY A 233 4.47 6.45 10.96
N LEU A 234 5.45 7.36 10.93
CA LEU A 234 6.86 7.05 11.15
C LEU A 234 7.36 7.58 12.49
N ALA A 235 7.75 6.67 13.39
CA ALA A 235 8.50 7.01 14.59
C ALA A 235 9.97 7.25 14.21
N ARG A 236 10.40 8.51 14.33
CA ARG A 236 11.74 8.98 14.00
C ARG A 236 12.38 9.69 15.17
N THR A 237 13.71 9.57 15.26
CA THR A 237 14.52 10.46 16.07
C THR A 237 14.50 11.89 15.49
N ARG A 238 14.83 12.89 16.31
CA ARG A 238 14.91 14.30 15.85
C ARG A 238 15.84 14.46 14.65
N ASP A 239 16.99 13.78 14.67
CA ASP A 239 17.96 13.84 13.57
C ASP A 239 17.42 13.21 12.28
N GLN A 240 16.66 12.12 12.37
CA GLN A 240 15.99 11.53 11.20
C GLN A 240 14.92 12.49 10.65
N THR A 241 14.09 13.09 11.51
CA THR A 241 13.09 14.09 11.08
C THR A 241 13.74 15.26 10.35
N HIS A 242 14.81 15.84 10.92
CA HIS A 242 15.53 16.95 10.28
C HIS A 242 16.17 16.57 8.93
N ARG A 243 16.58 15.31 8.74
CA ARG A 243 17.07 14.83 7.43
C ARG A 243 15.93 14.66 6.44
N ALA A 244 14.81 14.10 6.87
CA ALA A 244 13.65 13.86 6.02
C ALA A 244 13.02 15.17 5.50
N GLU A 245 12.87 16.19 6.37
CA GLU A 245 12.32 17.50 6.00
C GLU A 245 13.17 18.26 4.95
N ARG A 246 14.44 17.87 4.79
CA ARG A 246 15.35 18.44 3.78
C ARG A 246 15.38 17.63 2.48
N SER A 247 14.69 16.48 2.46
CA SER A 247 14.55 15.65 1.26
C SER A 247 13.62 16.31 0.24
N ARG A 248 13.92 16.11 -1.04
CA ARG A 248 13.14 16.66 -2.17
C ARG A 248 12.24 15.61 -2.83
N ALA A 249 11.84 14.57 -2.09
CA ALA A 249 10.95 13.55 -2.63
C ALA A 249 9.62 14.21 -3.05
N ALA A 250 9.41 14.34 -4.36
CA ALA A 250 8.28 15.01 -4.96
C ALA A 250 7.60 14.03 -5.91
N LEU A 251 6.77 13.15 -5.35
CA LEU A 251 5.69 12.52 -6.10
C LEU A 251 4.40 12.89 -5.39
N GLU A 252 3.50 13.55 -6.11
CA GLU A 252 2.23 13.99 -5.56
C GLU A 252 1.32 12.77 -5.39
N HIS A 253 1.05 12.39 -4.14
CA HIS A 253 -0.16 11.62 -3.81
C HIS A 253 -1.35 12.58 -3.91
N TYR A 254 -2.34 12.25 -4.73
CA TYR A 254 -3.60 13.00 -4.75
C TYR A 254 -4.55 12.55 -3.63
N ARG A 255 -4.30 11.36 -3.08
CA ARG A 255 -5.12 10.72 -2.04
C ARG A 255 -4.33 9.63 -1.29
N ASN A 256 -4.94 9.09 -0.24
CA ASN A 256 -4.44 7.95 0.53
C ASN A 256 -5.56 6.91 0.64
N ASP A 257 -6.08 6.45 -0.50
CA ASP A 257 -7.28 5.62 -0.55
C ASP A 257 -7.06 4.28 0.17
N THR A 258 -8.06 3.88 0.94
CA THR A 258 -8.21 2.50 1.38
C THR A 258 -8.77 1.65 0.24
N LEU A 259 -8.73 0.32 0.39
CA LEU A 259 -9.43 -0.58 -0.53
C LEU A 259 -10.92 -0.23 -0.64
N ALA A 260 -11.56 0.17 0.45
CA ALA A 260 -12.97 0.55 0.45
C ALA A 260 -13.24 1.79 -0.41
N ASP A 261 -12.31 2.74 -0.45
CA ASP A 261 -12.42 3.92 -1.30
C ASP A 261 -12.24 3.56 -2.78
N ALA A 262 -11.23 2.74 -3.09
CA ALA A 262 -11.05 2.21 -4.44
C ALA A 262 -12.25 1.38 -4.92
N ALA A 263 -12.83 0.55 -4.04
CA ALA A 263 -14.02 -0.25 -4.33
C ALA A 263 -15.25 0.62 -4.64
N ARG A 264 -15.39 1.78 -3.98
CA ARG A 264 -16.46 2.75 -4.27
C ARG A 264 -16.32 3.37 -5.66
N VAL A 265 -15.10 3.67 -6.08
CA VAL A 265 -14.82 4.13 -7.45
C VAL A 265 -15.14 3.04 -8.48
N LEU A 266 -14.91 1.77 -8.12
CA LEU A 266 -15.16 0.61 -8.99
C LEU A 266 -16.64 0.21 -9.09
N GLU A 267 -17.47 0.57 -8.12
CA GLU A 267 -18.87 0.15 -8.00
C GLU A 267 -19.70 0.32 -9.29
N PRO A 268 -19.65 1.46 -10.01
CA PRO A 268 -20.39 1.62 -11.27
C PRO A 268 -19.97 0.61 -12.34
N PHE A 269 -18.67 0.26 -12.41
CA PHE A 269 -18.12 -0.65 -13.41
C PHE A 269 -18.39 -2.12 -13.07
N VAL A 270 -18.40 -2.47 -11.78
CA VAL A 270 -18.73 -3.83 -11.33
C VAL A 270 -20.12 -4.22 -11.82
N ALA A 271 -21.10 -3.34 -11.65
CA ALA A 271 -22.46 -3.57 -12.11
C ALA A 271 -22.58 -3.55 -13.64
N ALA A 272 -21.96 -2.56 -14.31
CA ALA A 272 -22.11 -2.36 -15.75
C ALA A 272 -21.37 -3.42 -16.60
N LEU A 273 -20.20 -3.88 -16.15
CA LEU A 273 -19.34 -4.81 -16.89
C LEU A 273 -19.37 -6.23 -16.34
N GLY A 274 -20.06 -6.47 -15.22
CA GLY A 274 -20.11 -7.78 -14.58
C GLY A 274 -18.75 -8.22 -14.04
N LEU A 275 -17.97 -7.30 -13.47
CA LEU A 275 -16.71 -7.64 -12.82
C LEU A 275 -16.98 -8.50 -11.58
N ARG A 276 -16.19 -9.54 -11.38
CA ARG A 276 -16.27 -10.43 -10.22
C ARG A 276 -15.01 -10.29 -9.37
N GLU A 277 -15.19 -10.15 -8.07
CA GLU A 277 -14.07 -10.11 -7.13
C GLU A 277 -13.42 -11.50 -7.05
N LEU A 278 -12.10 -11.55 -7.27
CA LEU A 278 -11.29 -12.75 -7.14
C LEU A 278 -10.46 -12.73 -5.86
N VAL A 279 -9.91 -11.56 -5.51
CA VAL A 279 -9.07 -11.37 -4.33
C VAL A 279 -9.39 -10.01 -3.71
N ARG A 280 -9.58 -10.00 -2.39
CA ARG A 280 -9.63 -8.79 -1.57
C ARG A 280 -8.73 -8.98 -0.36
N ARG A 281 -7.81 -8.05 -0.14
CA ARG A 281 -7.04 -7.92 1.10
C ARG A 281 -7.04 -6.48 1.56
N GLU A 282 -7.64 -6.26 2.71
CA GLU A 282 -7.65 -4.97 3.38
C GLU A 282 -6.43 -4.86 4.31
N VAL A 283 -6.07 -3.61 4.61
CA VAL A 283 -5.04 -3.31 5.60
C VAL A 283 -5.61 -3.50 7.01
N GLY A 284 -4.84 -4.12 7.89
CA GLY A 284 -5.17 -4.28 9.29
C GLY A 284 -3.93 -4.26 10.20
N PRO A 285 -4.12 -4.38 11.53
CA PRO A 285 -3.07 -4.10 12.52
C PRO A 285 -1.78 -4.93 12.45
N GLN A 286 -1.80 -6.03 11.71
CA GLN A 286 -0.67 -6.95 11.53
C GLN A 286 -0.32 -7.15 10.06
N SER A 287 -1.00 -6.46 9.14
CA SER A 287 -0.57 -6.36 7.74
C SER A 287 0.43 -5.20 7.61
N SER A 288 1.20 -5.23 6.53
CA SER A 288 1.80 -4.02 5.97
C SER A 288 0.71 -2.99 5.62
N ASN A 289 1.12 -1.80 5.21
CA ASN A 289 0.20 -0.75 4.78
C ASN A 289 -0.39 -0.99 3.38
N GLN A 290 -0.12 -2.15 2.76
CA GLN A 290 -0.57 -2.52 1.43
C GLN A 290 -1.96 -3.18 1.45
N TRP A 291 -2.85 -2.72 0.57
CA TRP A 291 -4.07 -3.44 0.21
C TRP A 291 -3.97 -4.00 -1.22
N LEU A 292 -4.79 -5.02 -1.50
CA LEU A 292 -4.86 -5.68 -2.82
C LEU A 292 -6.32 -5.97 -3.18
N LEU A 293 -6.71 -5.58 -4.39
CA LEU A 293 -7.98 -5.94 -5.01
C LEU A 293 -7.71 -6.54 -6.40
N ARG A 294 -8.25 -7.73 -6.67
CA ARG A 294 -8.23 -8.34 -7.99
C ARG A 294 -9.64 -8.66 -8.44
N LEU A 295 -10.00 -8.20 -9.63
CA LEU A 295 -11.29 -8.43 -10.27
C LEU A 295 -11.08 -9.14 -11.60
N SER A 296 -12.04 -9.96 -12.03
CA SER A 296 -12.11 -10.49 -13.39
C SER A 296 -13.34 -9.96 -14.13
N LEU A 297 -13.18 -9.62 -15.40
CA LEU A 297 -14.31 -9.45 -16.31
C LEU A 297 -14.97 -10.81 -16.54
N ALA A 298 -16.29 -10.90 -16.36
CA ALA A 298 -17.00 -12.13 -16.64
C ALA A 298 -16.66 -12.61 -18.07
N GLY A 299 -16.22 -13.86 -18.19
CA GLY A 299 -16.06 -14.48 -19.50
C GLY A 299 -17.42 -14.56 -20.21
N ASP A 300 -17.41 -14.62 -21.53
CA ASP A 300 -18.57 -15.06 -22.29
C ASP A 300 -18.90 -16.47 -21.81
N VAL A 301 -19.86 -16.57 -20.89
CA VAL A 301 -20.51 -17.84 -20.64
C VAL A 301 -21.25 -18.12 -21.94
N ALA A 302 -20.76 -19.07 -22.73
CA ALA A 302 -21.56 -19.67 -23.77
C ALA A 302 -22.83 -20.19 -23.09
N GLY A 303 -23.90 -19.39 -23.11
CA GLY A 303 -25.21 -19.82 -22.68
C GLY A 303 -25.58 -21.05 -23.51
N PRO A 304 -26.30 -22.02 -22.95
CA PRO A 304 -26.73 -23.18 -23.72
C PRO A 304 -27.42 -22.67 -24.98
N ALA A 305 -26.96 -23.15 -26.14
CA ALA A 305 -27.58 -22.84 -27.42
C ALA A 305 -29.09 -23.00 -27.26
N ARG A 306 -29.84 -21.93 -27.48
CA ARG A 306 -31.29 -22.03 -27.61
C ARG A 306 -31.55 -22.99 -28.77
N ALA A 307 -31.90 -24.23 -28.44
CA ALA A 307 -32.45 -25.16 -29.39
C ALA A 307 -33.72 -24.53 -29.97
N LEU A 308 -33.79 -24.54 -31.30
CA LEU A 308 -34.89 -24.06 -32.14
C LEU A 308 -36.24 -24.65 -31.72
#